data_AF-A0A2A6JCN8-F1
#
_entry.id   AF-A0A2A6JCN8-F1
#
_cell.length_a   1.000
_cell.length_b   1.000
_cell.length_c   1.000
_cell.angle_alpha   90.00
_cell.angle_beta   90.00
_cell.angle_gamma   90.00
#
_symmetry.space_group_name_H-M   'P 1'
#
loop_
_entity.id
_entity.type
_entity.pdbx_description
1 polymer ?
#
loop_
_entity_poly.entity_id
_entity_poly.type
_entity_poly.pdbx_seq_one_letter_code
_entity_poly.pdbx_strand_id
1 'polypeptide(L)'
;MLGEAISFVRRNLSFVCVVVAANCALVAFDDYSGGNKSNSAQFFVALSFGFFIQNAILNGEGKVSNLTSGMRGFGGYIWKNLLIMLVVIGIGIGVPVAFGATSLSKNVFLLLCLAMIAIILPLLLALVGTWPIAGIAGSKSGLSAAFSRGKRGLVPTFLRLFAGLFLPFIGGLLLMTAATSMSYEPDSIFSDGKLNLIALAILVICQWASIFGLCYVSIVLARKLLSSAAPRPIGGRQGNAVAATSVSEIFE
;
A
#
# COMPACT_ATOMS: atom_id res chain seq x y z
N MET A 1 -0.21 -7.88 -13.74
CA MET A 1 -0.09 -7.01 -12.54
C MET A 1 -0.67 -5.62 -12.78
N LEU A 2 -0.14 -4.79 -13.69
CA LEU A 2 -0.72 -3.46 -13.94
C LEU A 2 -2.14 -3.53 -14.54
N GLY A 3 -2.33 -4.33 -15.61
CA GLY A 3 -3.66 -4.55 -16.19
C GLY A 3 -4.66 -5.18 -15.21
N GLU A 4 -4.18 -6.02 -14.30
CA GLU A 4 -4.99 -6.61 -13.23
C GLU A 4 -5.39 -5.56 -12.17
N ALA A 5 -4.50 -4.63 -11.82
CA ALA A 5 -4.83 -3.50 -10.96
C ALA A 5 -5.89 -2.59 -11.60
N ILE A 6 -5.75 -2.31 -12.90
CA ILE A 6 -6.73 -1.52 -13.65
C ILE A 6 -8.08 -2.24 -13.70
N SER A 7 -8.09 -3.55 -14.00
CA SER A 7 -9.32 -4.35 -14.05
C SER A 7 -9.99 -4.44 -12.67
N PHE A 8 -9.20 -4.63 -11.61
CA PHE A 8 -9.69 -4.63 -10.23
C PHE A 8 -10.32 -3.29 -9.84
N VAL A 9 -9.64 -2.16 -10.13
CA VAL A 9 -10.16 -0.82 -9.85
C VAL A 9 -11.45 -0.57 -10.64
N ARG A 10 -11.50 -0.94 -11.92
CA ARG A 10 -12.70 -0.81 -12.76
C ARG A 10 -13.88 -1.60 -12.19
N ARG A 11 -13.63 -2.83 -11.74
CA ARG A 11 -14.66 -3.73 -11.19
C ARG A 11 -15.12 -3.34 -9.78
N ASN A 12 -14.31 -2.60 -9.03
CA ASN A 12 -14.57 -2.18 -7.65
C ASN A 12 -14.59 -0.64 -7.50
N LEU A 13 -14.97 0.09 -8.55
CA LEU A 13 -14.88 1.54 -8.61
C LEU A 13 -15.60 2.21 -7.42
N SER A 14 -16.79 1.75 -7.06
CA SER A 14 -17.56 2.30 -5.93
C SER A 14 -16.80 2.20 -4.60
N PHE A 15 -16.18 1.05 -4.33
CA PHE A 15 -15.38 0.82 -3.14
C PHE A 15 -14.13 1.73 -3.14
N VAL A 16 -13.45 1.84 -4.28
CA VAL A 16 -12.29 2.72 -4.45
C VAL A 16 -12.67 4.19 -4.22
N CYS A 17 -13.79 4.65 -4.79
CA CYS A 17 -14.30 6.01 -4.60
C CYS A 17 -14.59 6.33 -3.13
N VAL A 18 -15.21 5.40 -2.39
CA VAL A 18 -15.48 5.59 -0.95
C VAL A 18 -14.18 5.74 -0.16
N VAL A 19 -13.16 4.93 -0.46
CA VAL A 19 -11.87 4.99 0.23
C VAL A 19 -11.12 6.28 -0.10
N VAL A 20 -11.14 6.72 -1.36
CA VAL A 20 -10.58 8.01 -1.77
C VAL A 20 -11.30 9.15 -1.05
N ALA A 21 -12.64 9.15 -1.05
CA ALA A 21 -13.43 10.17 -0.37
C ALA A 21 -13.16 10.21 1.14
N ALA A 22 -13.04 9.05 1.79
CA ALA A 22 -12.70 8.96 3.21
C ALA A 22 -11.31 9.56 3.50
N ASN A 23 -10.29 9.26 2.69
CA ASN A 23 -8.96 9.86 2.85
C ASN A 23 -8.97 11.37 2.58
N CYS A 24 -9.66 11.84 1.54
CA CYS A 24 -9.83 13.27 1.29
C CYS A 24 -10.51 13.97 2.47
N ALA A 25 -11.56 13.38 3.04
CA ALA A 25 -12.27 13.92 4.19
C ALA A 25 -11.37 13.98 5.44
N LEU A 26 -10.53 12.98 5.67
CA LEU A 26 -9.54 12.98 6.76
C LEU A 26 -8.52 14.11 6.61
N VAL A 27 -7.97 14.32 5.40
CA VAL A 27 -7.04 15.43 5.14
C VAL A 27 -7.73 16.78 5.31
N ALA A 28 -8.92 16.94 4.76
CA ALA A 28 -9.68 18.19 4.89
C ALA A 28 -10.07 18.49 6.34
N PHE A 29 -10.33 17.46 7.14
CA PHE A 29 -10.62 17.63 8.57
C PHE A 29 -9.37 18.05 9.37
N ASP A 30 -8.21 17.47 9.08
CA ASP A 30 -6.94 17.89 9.69
C ASP A 30 -6.63 19.35 9.36
N ASP A 31 -6.78 19.75 8.09
CA ASP A 31 -6.60 21.13 7.64
C ASP A 31 -7.58 22.09 8.34
N TYR A 32 -8.87 21.74 8.38
CA TYR A 32 -9.89 22.55 9.06
C TYR A 32 -9.67 22.68 10.58
N SER A 33 -9.23 21.60 11.24
CA SER A 33 -9.02 21.58 12.69
C SER A 33 -7.67 22.14 13.13
N GLY A 34 -6.79 22.50 12.19
CA GLY A 34 -5.41 22.90 12.47
C GLY A 34 -4.60 21.78 13.14
N GLY A 35 -5.03 20.53 12.99
CA GLY A 35 -4.49 19.36 13.68
C GLY A 35 -3.69 18.45 12.74
N ASN A 36 -2.68 17.75 13.27
CA ASN A 36 -1.93 16.71 12.56
C ASN A 36 -2.28 15.30 13.09
N LYS A 37 -3.58 14.97 13.21
CA LYS A 37 -4.03 13.78 13.94
C LYS A 37 -4.50 12.63 13.04
N SER A 38 -4.80 12.86 11.76
CA SER A 38 -5.41 11.84 10.90
C SER A 38 -4.45 10.80 10.32
N ASN A 39 -3.12 10.97 10.47
CA ASN A 39 -2.12 10.05 9.89
C ASN A 39 -2.32 8.58 10.31
N SER A 40 -2.74 8.33 11.56
CA SER A 40 -3.04 6.97 12.04
C SER A 40 -4.32 6.41 11.43
N ALA A 41 -5.34 7.25 11.23
CA ALA A 41 -6.59 6.87 10.58
C ALA A 41 -6.38 6.54 9.11
N GLN A 42 -5.61 7.37 8.38
CA GLN A 42 -5.24 7.11 6.98
C GLN A 42 -4.45 5.81 6.84
N PHE A 43 -3.51 5.57 7.75
CA PHE A 43 -2.77 4.31 7.77
C PHE A 43 -3.69 3.11 8.00
N PHE A 44 -4.64 3.21 8.93
CA PHE A 44 -5.63 2.16 9.18
C PHE A 44 -6.57 1.92 7.98
N VAL A 45 -7.00 2.99 7.31
CA VAL A 45 -7.79 2.92 6.07
C VAL A 45 -6.99 2.22 4.97
N ALA A 46 -5.72 2.58 4.79
CA ALA A 46 -4.83 1.96 3.80
C ALA A 46 -4.63 0.46 4.06
N LEU A 47 -4.41 0.06 5.32
CA LEU A 47 -4.30 -1.35 5.68
C LEU A 47 -5.61 -2.12 5.46
N SER A 48 -6.74 -1.53 5.86
CA SER A 48 -8.05 -2.15 5.68
C SER A 48 -8.35 -2.35 4.19
N PHE A 49 -8.07 -1.34 3.38
CA PHE A 49 -8.18 -1.41 1.93
C PHE A 49 -7.28 -2.50 1.33
N GLY A 50 -6.00 -2.55 1.71
CA GLY A 50 -5.07 -3.59 1.27
C GLY A 50 -5.52 -5.00 1.65
N PHE A 51 -6.09 -5.17 2.85
CA PHE A 51 -6.67 -6.43 3.30
C PHE A 51 -7.81 -6.89 2.38
N PHE A 52 -8.77 -6.02 2.07
CA PHE A 52 -9.91 -6.39 1.22
C PHE A 52 -9.48 -6.77 -0.20
N ILE A 53 -8.50 -6.06 -0.76
CA ILE A 53 -7.93 -6.39 -2.08
C ILE A 53 -7.27 -7.76 -2.04
N GLN A 54 -6.41 -8.00 -1.05
CA GLN A 54 -5.69 -9.26 -0.92
C GLN A 54 -6.65 -10.43 -0.68
N ASN A 55 -7.68 -10.24 0.15
CA ASN A 55 -8.72 -11.24 0.38
C ASN A 55 -9.51 -11.56 -0.91
N ALA A 56 -9.93 -10.54 -1.66
CA ALA A 56 -10.66 -10.73 -2.92
C ALA A 56 -9.84 -11.48 -3.98
N ILE A 57 -8.53 -11.24 -4.04
CA ILE A 57 -7.62 -11.94 -4.97
C ILE A 57 -7.38 -13.38 -4.53
N LEU A 58 -7.17 -13.61 -3.23
CA LEU A 58 -6.91 -14.95 -2.70
C LEU A 58 -8.14 -15.87 -2.81
N ASN A 59 -9.34 -15.31 -2.68
CA ASN A 59 -10.60 -16.05 -2.85
C ASN A 59 -11.01 -16.19 -4.32
N GLY A 60 -10.28 -15.58 -5.26
CA GLY A 60 -10.58 -15.66 -6.70
C GLY A 60 -11.81 -14.88 -7.14
N GLU A 61 -12.45 -14.10 -6.28
CA GLU A 61 -13.72 -13.42 -6.59
C GLU A 61 -13.53 -12.18 -7.47
N GLY A 62 -12.33 -11.57 -7.49
CA GLY A 62 -12.01 -10.37 -8.28
C GLY A 62 -12.83 -9.10 -7.92
N LYS A 63 -13.87 -9.24 -7.10
CA LYS A 63 -14.77 -8.22 -6.60
C LYS A 63 -14.83 -8.30 -5.07
N VAL A 64 -14.91 -7.14 -4.41
CA VAL A 64 -15.16 -7.04 -2.97
C VAL A 64 -16.67 -7.20 -2.75
N SER A 65 -17.19 -8.42 -2.88
CA SER A 65 -18.64 -8.70 -2.79
C SER A 65 -19.13 -9.06 -1.39
N ASN A 66 -18.24 -9.49 -0.49
CA ASN A 66 -18.58 -9.88 0.86
C ASN A 66 -17.66 -9.21 1.89
N LEU A 67 -18.01 -7.99 2.33
CA LEU A 67 -17.38 -7.35 3.48
C LEU A 67 -17.63 -8.13 4.79
N THR A 68 -18.65 -8.99 4.80
CA THR A 68 -19.14 -9.77 5.95
C THR A 68 -18.69 -11.23 5.97
N SER A 69 -18.22 -11.82 4.85
CA SER A 69 -17.74 -13.21 4.85
C SER A 69 -16.31 -13.30 5.41
N GLY A 70 -16.24 -13.18 6.73
CA GLY A 70 -15.06 -13.52 7.52
C GLY A 70 -13.94 -12.48 7.47
N MET A 71 -13.90 -11.61 8.49
CA MET A 71 -12.69 -10.86 8.90
C MET A 71 -11.58 -11.78 9.42
N ARG A 72 -11.54 -13.03 8.95
CA ARG A 72 -10.62 -14.07 9.40
C ARG A 72 -9.20 -13.63 9.09
N GLY A 73 -8.39 -13.52 10.13
CA GLY A 73 -7.01 -13.06 10.00
C GLY A 73 -6.83 -11.54 9.88
N PHE A 74 -7.89 -10.72 9.96
CA PHE A 74 -7.79 -9.26 9.90
C PHE A 74 -6.90 -8.70 11.02
N GLY A 75 -7.17 -9.06 12.27
CA GLY A 75 -6.35 -8.59 13.41
C GLY A 75 -4.89 -9.02 13.29
N GLY A 76 -4.63 -10.25 12.84
CA GLY A 76 -3.27 -10.74 12.58
C GLY A 76 -2.59 -10.01 11.41
N TYR A 77 -3.34 -9.64 10.38
CA TYR A 77 -2.86 -8.85 9.26
C TYR A 77 -2.46 -7.43 9.70
N ILE A 78 -3.34 -6.74 10.43
CA ILE A 78 -3.06 -5.41 10.97
C ILE A 78 -1.83 -5.46 11.88
N TRP A 79 -1.80 -6.41 12.82
CA TRP A 79 -0.68 -6.54 13.75
C TRP A 79 0.66 -6.79 13.05
N LYS A 80 0.70 -7.69 12.06
CA LYS A 80 1.93 -7.99 11.32
C LYS A 80 2.39 -6.81 10.46
N ASN A 81 1.49 -6.06 9.85
CA ASN A 81 1.86 -4.84 9.12
C ASN A 81 2.35 -3.74 10.07
N LEU A 82 1.76 -3.62 11.27
CA LEU A 82 2.21 -2.69 12.30
C LEU A 82 3.64 -3.04 12.75
N LEU A 83 3.94 -4.32 12.96
CA LEU A 83 5.31 -4.77 13.27
C LEU A 83 6.29 -4.42 12.13
N ILE A 84 5.91 -4.64 10.87
CA ILE A 84 6.74 -4.25 9.73
C ILE A 84 7.00 -2.75 9.75
N MET A 85 5.98 -1.92 9.98
CA MET A 85 6.13 -0.46 10.04
C MET A 85 7.00 0.00 11.20
N LEU A 86 6.89 -0.60 12.38
CA LEU A 86 7.78 -0.29 13.51
C LEU A 86 9.24 -0.58 13.17
N VAL A 87 9.52 -1.69 12.48
CA VAL A 87 10.88 -2.01 12.01
C VAL A 87 11.34 -1.01 10.95
N VAL A 88 10.48 -0.64 10.00
CA VAL A 88 10.79 0.38 8.99
C VAL A 88 11.16 1.71 9.63
N ILE A 89 10.37 2.19 10.60
CA ILE A 89 10.62 3.44 11.32
C ILE A 89 11.91 3.33 12.14
N GLY A 90 12.10 2.21 12.85
CA GLY A 90 13.29 1.96 13.66
C GLY A 90 14.58 2.00 12.83
N ILE A 91 14.61 1.34 11.66
CA ILE A 91 15.78 1.38 10.77
C ILE A 91 15.87 2.74 10.07
N GLY A 92 14.75 3.27 9.60
CA GLY A 92 14.67 4.52 8.84
C GLY A 92 15.15 5.74 9.61
N ILE A 93 14.94 5.79 10.92
CA ILE A 93 15.43 6.85 11.81
C ILE A 93 16.75 6.43 12.47
N GLY A 94 16.85 5.19 12.94
CA GLY A 94 17.99 4.70 13.70
C GLY A 94 19.30 4.68 12.90
N VAL A 95 19.26 4.34 11.61
CA VAL A 95 20.44 4.34 10.75
C VAL A 95 21.00 5.77 10.58
N PRO A 96 20.22 6.76 10.11
CA PRO A 96 20.66 8.15 10.07
C PRO A 96 21.27 8.65 11.39
N VAL A 97 20.61 8.36 12.51
CA VAL A 97 21.08 8.76 13.84
C VAL A 97 22.43 8.11 14.18
N ALA A 98 22.58 6.80 13.92
CA ALA A 98 23.83 6.08 14.18
C ALA A 98 25.01 6.60 13.34
N PHE A 99 24.74 7.10 12.12
CA PHE A 99 25.73 7.73 11.25
C PHE A 99 25.94 9.23 11.54
N GLY A 100 25.42 9.75 12.64
CA GLY A 100 25.67 11.13 13.08
C GLY A 100 24.88 12.20 12.30
N ALA A 101 23.83 11.81 11.57
CA ALA A 101 23.00 12.75 10.79
C ALA A 101 22.22 13.74 11.68
N THR A 102 22.18 13.54 12.99
CA THR A 102 21.59 14.48 13.96
C THR A 102 22.32 15.82 14.01
N SER A 103 23.55 15.88 13.52
CA SER A 103 24.34 17.11 13.39
C SER A 103 23.99 17.95 12.16
N LEU A 104 23.19 17.40 11.23
CA LEU A 104 22.75 18.10 10.03
C LEU A 104 21.59 19.04 10.31
N SER A 105 21.28 19.93 9.36
CA SER A 105 20.08 20.76 9.46
C SER A 105 18.83 19.88 9.54
N LYS A 106 17.81 20.35 10.27
CA LYS A 106 16.54 19.62 10.49
C LYS A 106 15.95 19.11 9.16
N ASN A 107 15.96 19.93 8.12
CA ASN A 107 15.39 19.57 6.82
C ASN A 107 16.20 18.46 6.13
N VAL A 108 17.53 18.53 6.18
CA VAL A 108 18.40 17.49 5.60
C VAL A 108 18.25 16.18 6.38
N PHE A 109 18.18 16.24 7.71
CA PHE A 109 17.94 15.05 8.54
C PHE A 109 16.60 14.39 8.22
N LEU A 110 15.52 15.16 8.12
CA LEU A 110 14.19 14.65 7.78
C LEU A 110 14.16 14.04 6.37
N LEU A 111 14.78 14.70 5.39
CA LEU A 111 14.87 14.20 4.02
C LEU A 111 15.64 12.87 3.95
N LEU A 112 16.72 12.75 4.71
CA LEU A 112 17.53 11.52 4.78
C LEU A 112 16.76 10.39 5.47
N CYS A 113 16.02 10.66 6.56
CA CYS A 113 15.12 9.69 7.18
C CYS A 113 14.03 9.23 6.19
N LEU A 114 13.40 10.17 5.46
CA LEU A 114 12.37 9.85 4.48
C LEU A 114 12.92 8.99 3.34
N ALA A 115 14.12 9.31 2.83
CA ALA A 115 14.79 8.52 1.80
C ALA A 115 15.11 7.10 2.28
N MET A 116 15.58 6.94 3.52
CA MET A 116 15.84 5.63 4.12
C MET A 116 14.55 4.81 4.28
N ILE A 117 13.48 5.41 4.80
CA ILE A 117 12.16 4.79 4.89
C ILE A 117 11.68 4.37 3.49
N ALA A 118 11.88 5.22 2.48
CA ALA A 118 11.46 4.96 1.12
C ALA A 118 12.13 3.73 0.49
N ILE A 119 13.35 3.39 0.92
CA ILE A 119 14.07 2.21 0.44
C ILE A 119 13.72 0.98 1.29
N ILE A 120 13.71 1.13 2.62
CA ILE A 120 13.55 0.01 3.56
C ILE A 120 12.14 -0.56 3.51
N LEU A 121 11.11 0.28 3.38
CA LEU A 121 9.71 -0.16 3.32
C LEU A 121 9.46 -1.17 2.18
N PRO A 122 9.69 -0.84 0.89
CA PRO A 122 9.48 -1.79 -0.20
C PRO A 122 10.42 -2.99 -0.12
N LEU A 123 11.62 -2.83 0.46
CA LEU A 123 12.55 -3.95 0.67
C LEU A 123 12.00 -4.96 1.68
N LEU A 124 11.51 -4.48 2.83
CA LEU A 124 10.88 -5.33 3.85
C LEU A 124 9.59 -5.95 3.32
N LEU A 125 8.76 -5.20 2.60
CA LEU A 125 7.58 -5.78 1.95
C LEU A 125 7.95 -6.82 0.89
N ALA A 126 9.03 -6.65 0.14
CA ALA A 126 9.48 -7.64 -0.84
C ALA A 126 9.97 -8.94 -0.17
N LEU A 127 10.58 -8.83 1.01
CA LEU A 127 11.12 -9.95 1.79
C LEU A 127 10.06 -10.67 2.63
N VAL A 128 9.28 -9.93 3.40
CA VAL A 128 8.35 -10.48 4.40
C VAL A 128 6.89 -10.05 4.18
N GLY A 129 6.58 -9.29 3.14
CA GLY A 129 5.21 -8.83 2.84
C GLY A 129 4.23 -9.97 2.51
N THR A 130 4.69 -11.20 2.32
CA THR A 130 3.82 -12.39 2.23
C THR A 130 3.37 -12.91 3.61
N TRP A 131 4.03 -12.49 4.70
CA TRP A 131 3.74 -12.92 6.07
C TRP A 131 2.40 -12.41 6.64
N PRO A 132 2.02 -11.13 6.45
CA PRO A 132 0.68 -10.66 6.81
C PRO A 132 -0.41 -11.41 6.03
N ILE A 133 -0.18 -11.61 4.73
CA ILE A 133 -1.14 -12.17 3.78
C ILE A 133 -1.40 -13.66 4.04
N ALA A 134 -0.39 -14.41 4.48
CA ALA A 134 -0.55 -15.82 4.82
C ALA A 134 -1.63 -16.07 5.89
N GLY A 135 -1.85 -15.10 6.80
CA GLY A 135 -2.92 -15.17 7.79
C GLY A 135 -4.32 -15.07 7.19
N ILE A 136 -4.48 -14.31 6.10
CA ILE A 136 -5.72 -14.20 5.32
C ILE A 136 -6.01 -15.53 4.64
N ALA A 137 -5.00 -16.13 4.02
CA ALA A 137 -5.08 -17.44 3.37
C ALA A 137 -5.25 -18.63 4.34
N GLY A 138 -5.39 -18.39 5.65
CA GLY A 138 -5.53 -19.44 6.67
C GLY A 138 -4.27 -20.27 6.92
N SER A 139 -3.12 -19.89 6.35
CA SER A 139 -1.85 -20.60 6.51
C SER A 139 -1.10 -20.13 7.76
N LYS A 140 -0.63 -21.07 8.59
CA LYS A 140 0.23 -20.79 9.76
C LYS A 140 1.70 -20.50 9.39
N SER A 141 1.99 -20.14 8.14
CA SER A 141 3.37 -19.95 7.70
C SER A 141 4.04 -18.82 8.50
N GLY A 142 5.13 -19.17 9.18
CA GLY A 142 5.90 -18.23 9.99
C GLY A 142 6.71 -17.22 9.17
N LEU A 143 7.37 -16.28 9.87
CA LEU A 143 8.21 -15.24 9.28
C LEU A 143 9.36 -15.83 8.44
N SER A 144 10.00 -16.90 8.90
CA SER A 144 11.06 -17.62 8.17
C SER A 144 10.59 -18.14 6.80
N ALA A 145 9.38 -18.71 6.74
CA ALA A 145 8.80 -19.19 5.49
C ALA A 145 8.47 -18.03 4.54
N ALA A 146 8.03 -16.88 5.07
CA ALA A 146 7.82 -15.68 4.25
C ALA A 146 9.15 -15.14 3.70
N PHE A 147 10.20 -15.08 4.52
CA PHE A 147 11.53 -14.63 4.12
C PHE A 147 12.15 -15.50 3.01
N SER A 148 12.05 -16.83 3.15
CA SER A 148 12.48 -17.80 2.12
C SER A 148 11.80 -17.55 0.77
N ARG A 149 10.49 -17.27 0.79
CA ARG A 149 9.71 -16.89 -0.41
C ARG A 149 10.09 -15.51 -0.93
N GLY A 150 10.39 -14.56 -0.04
CA GLY A 150 10.80 -13.20 -0.35
C GLY A 150 12.12 -13.12 -1.11
N LYS A 151 13.11 -13.93 -0.69
CA LYS A 151 14.45 -14.00 -1.27
C LYS A 151 14.45 -14.38 -2.75
N ARG A 152 13.53 -15.26 -3.16
CA ARG A 152 13.36 -15.64 -4.57
C ARG A 152 12.70 -14.50 -5.34
N GLY A 153 13.41 -13.95 -6.33
CA GLY A 153 12.91 -12.82 -7.11
C GLY A 153 12.79 -11.53 -6.29
N LEU A 154 13.69 -11.32 -5.32
CA LEU A 154 13.71 -10.12 -4.48
C LEU A 154 13.76 -8.84 -5.31
N VAL A 155 14.75 -8.70 -6.19
CA VAL A 155 14.97 -7.50 -7.00
C VAL A 155 13.75 -7.10 -7.84
N PRO A 156 13.16 -7.99 -8.68
CA PRO A 156 11.97 -7.61 -9.44
C PRO A 156 10.75 -7.35 -8.57
N THR A 157 10.62 -8.00 -7.40
CA THR A 157 9.53 -7.67 -6.45
C THR A 157 9.75 -6.29 -5.84
N PHE A 158 10.97 -6.01 -5.38
CA PHE A 158 11.35 -4.73 -4.79
C PHE A 158 11.09 -3.58 -5.76
N LEU A 159 11.56 -3.68 -7.00
CA LEU A 159 11.35 -2.63 -8.01
C LEU A 159 9.87 -2.37 -8.28
N ARG A 160 9.05 -3.43 -8.32
CA ARG A 160 7.59 -3.29 -8.49
C ARG A 160 6.93 -2.62 -7.28
N LEU A 161 7.31 -3.02 -6.06
CA LEU A 161 6.77 -2.41 -4.84
C LEU A 161 7.23 -0.96 -4.67
N PHE A 162 8.50 -0.69 -5.00
CA PHE A 162 9.06 0.66 -5.01
C PHE A 162 8.30 1.54 -6.00
N ALA A 163 8.15 1.09 -7.25
CA ALA A 163 7.36 1.82 -8.24
C ALA A 163 5.92 2.04 -7.78
N GLY A 164 5.24 1.00 -7.28
CA GLY A 164 3.85 1.10 -6.83
C GLY A 164 3.64 2.05 -5.66
N LEU A 165 4.59 2.17 -4.73
CA LEU A 165 4.50 3.07 -3.57
C LEU A 165 4.98 4.49 -3.88
N PHE A 166 6.11 4.63 -4.59
CA PHE A 166 6.80 5.91 -4.70
C PHE A 166 6.52 6.67 -5.99
N LEU A 167 6.12 6.03 -7.11
CA LEU A 167 5.69 6.82 -8.29
C LEU A 167 4.52 7.77 -7.95
N PRO A 168 3.46 7.32 -7.25
CA PRO A 168 2.38 8.21 -6.85
C PRO A 168 2.86 9.36 -5.98
N PHE A 169 3.76 9.08 -5.05
CA PHE A 169 4.33 10.10 -4.16
C PHE A 169 5.17 11.13 -4.91
N ILE A 170 6.04 10.69 -5.82
CA ILE A 170 6.85 11.56 -6.68
C ILE A 170 5.94 12.40 -7.58
N GLY A 171 4.90 11.79 -8.17
CA GLY A 171 3.90 12.49 -8.96
C GLY A 171 3.17 13.58 -8.17
N GLY A 172 2.79 13.28 -6.93
CA GLY A 172 2.20 14.26 -6.01
C GLY A 172 3.14 15.41 -5.68
N LEU A 173 4.42 15.13 -5.37
CA LEU A 173 5.42 16.17 -5.13
C LEU A 173 5.63 17.07 -6.36
N LEU A 174 5.68 16.50 -7.56
CA LEU A 174 5.79 17.26 -8.80
C LEU A 174 4.55 18.14 -9.03
N LEU A 175 3.35 17.63 -8.78
CA LEU A 175 2.11 18.40 -8.88
C LEU A 175 2.09 19.58 -7.90
N MET A 176 2.50 19.35 -6.64
CA MET A 176 2.60 20.41 -5.63
C MET A 176 3.62 21.48 -6.03
N THR A 177 4.80 21.06 -6.50
CA THR A 177 5.86 21.97 -6.94
C THR A 177 5.44 22.78 -8.18
N ALA A 178 4.72 22.16 -9.11
CA ALA A 178 4.16 22.85 -10.27
C ALA A 178 3.11 23.89 -9.84
N ALA A 179 2.21 23.53 -8.92
CA ALA A 179 1.19 24.44 -8.42
C ALA A 179 1.78 25.65 -7.69
N THR A 180 2.79 25.45 -6.83
CA THR A 180 3.49 26.55 -6.16
C THR A 180 4.23 27.44 -7.15
N SER A 181 4.84 26.87 -8.19
CA SER A 181 5.51 27.65 -9.24
C SER A 181 4.56 28.55 -10.04
N MET A 182 3.27 28.20 -10.07
CA MET A 182 2.21 29.00 -10.68
C MET A 182 1.56 29.99 -9.70
N SER A 183 2.16 30.20 -8.51
CA SER A 183 1.63 31.07 -7.43
C SER A 183 0.29 30.62 -6.85
N TYR A 184 -0.07 29.34 -6.98
CA TYR A 184 -1.16 28.76 -6.21
C TYR A 184 -0.68 28.37 -4.82
N GLU A 185 -1.58 28.38 -3.85
CA GLU A 185 -1.37 27.85 -2.49
C GLU A 185 -1.93 26.42 -2.42
N PRO A 186 -1.17 25.36 -2.81
CA PRO A 186 -1.69 23.99 -2.79
C PRO A 186 -1.66 23.36 -1.39
N ASP A 187 -1.04 24.03 -0.42
CA ASP A 187 -0.73 23.48 0.91
C ASP A 187 -1.93 23.52 1.87
N SER A 188 -2.96 24.32 1.57
CA SER A 188 -4.19 24.39 2.36
C SER A 188 -5.44 24.30 1.49
N ILE A 189 -6.40 23.49 1.92
CA ILE A 189 -7.73 23.37 1.30
C ILE A 189 -8.60 24.53 1.78
N PHE A 190 -8.38 24.97 3.02
CA PHE A 190 -8.99 26.15 3.60
C PHE A 190 -7.94 27.25 3.73
N SER A 191 -7.98 28.22 2.83
CA SER A 191 -7.19 29.46 2.91
C SER A 191 -8.15 30.63 3.15
N ASP A 192 -7.90 31.43 4.19
CA ASP A 192 -8.70 32.61 4.57
C ASP A 192 -10.22 32.37 4.67
N GLY A 193 -10.62 31.21 5.19
CA GLY A 193 -12.03 30.85 5.35
C GLY A 193 -12.76 30.52 4.03
N LYS A 194 -12.04 30.45 2.91
CA LYS A 194 -12.56 30.03 1.60
C LYS A 194 -11.98 28.68 1.20
N LEU A 195 -12.78 27.91 0.46
CA LEU A 195 -12.36 26.62 -0.07
C LEU A 195 -11.52 26.84 -1.33
N ASN A 196 -10.27 26.39 -1.29
CA ASN A 196 -9.37 26.39 -2.43
C ASN A 196 -9.64 25.16 -3.30
N LEU A 197 -10.38 25.37 -4.40
CA LEU A 197 -10.75 24.31 -5.33
C LEU A 197 -9.54 23.67 -6.03
N ILE A 198 -8.44 24.41 -6.20
CA ILE A 198 -7.22 23.90 -6.84
C ILE A 198 -6.49 22.95 -5.91
N ALA A 199 -6.31 23.34 -4.64
CA ALA A 199 -5.73 22.47 -3.61
C ALA A 199 -6.58 21.20 -3.43
N LEU A 200 -7.90 21.32 -3.42
CA LEU A 200 -8.82 20.18 -3.36
C LEU A 200 -8.65 19.23 -4.58
N ALA A 201 -8.55 19.78 -5.79
CA ALA A 201 -8.35 18.97 -6.99
C ALA A 201 -7.01 18.22 -6.96
N ILE A 202 -5.93 18.89 -6.57
CA ILE A 202 -4.61 18.28 -6.42
C ILE A 202 -4.65 17.16 -5.37
N LEU A 203 -5.31 17.39 -4.23
CA LEU A 203 -5.50 16.38 -3.20
C LEU A 203 -6.22 15.15 -3.76
N VAL A 204 -7.35 15.34 -4.45
CA VAL A 204 -8.12 14.23 -5.02
C VAL A 204 -7.27 13.42 -6.01
N ILE A 205 -6.51 14.08 -6.89
CA ILE A 205 -5.60 13.42 -7.83
C ILE A 205 -4.53 12.61 -7.08
N CYS A 206 -3.91 13.19 -6.05
CA CYS A 206 -2.91 12.52 -5.24
C CYS A 206 -3.50 11.29 -4.53
N GLN A 207 -4.69 11.41 -3.94
CA GLN A 207 -5.36 10.30 -3.26
C GLN A 207 -5.71 9.17 -4.23
N TRP A 208 -6.19 9.50 -5.44
CA TRP A 208 -6.41 8.50 -6.49
C TRP A 208 -5.12 7.77 -6.88
N ALA A 209 -4.02 8.50 -7.09
CA ALA A 209 -2.73 7.92 -7.42
C ALA A 209 -2.20 7.01 -6.29
N SER A 210 -2.30 7.45 -5.05
CA SER A 210 -1.90 6.68 -3.86
C SER A 210 -2.72 5.41 -3.69
N ILE A 211 -4.04 5.49 -3.86
CA ILE A 211 -4.94 4.33 -3.79
C ILE A 211 -4.66 3.35 -4.93
N PHE A 212 -4.41 3.84 -6.14
CA PHE A 212 -4.00 2.99 -7.26
C PHE A 212 -2.66 2.28 -6.98
N GLY A 213 -1.69 2.99 -6.42
CA GLY A 213 -0.41 2.42 -5.98
C GLY A 213 -0.58 1.32 -4.93
N LEU A 214 -1.43 1.55 -3.92
CA LEU A 214 -1.79 0.56 -2.90
C LEU A 214 -2.48 -0.66 -3.50
N CYS A 215 -3.38 -0.49 -4.47
CA CYS A 215 -3.98 -1.59 -5.22
C CYS A 215 -2.92 -2.44 -5.90
N TYR A 216 -2.03 -1.80 -6.66
CA TYR A 216 -0.96 -2.48 -7.38
C TYR A 216 -0.04 -3.28 -6.44
N VAL A 217 0.40 -2.67 -5.34
CA VAL A 217 1.24 -3.30 -4.32
C VAL A 217 0.54 -4.50 -3.69
N SER A 218 -0.74 -4.34 -3.35
CA SER A 218 -1.56 -5.40 -2.75
C SER A 218 -1.68 -6.61 -3.67
N ILE A 219 -1.90 -6.38 -4.97
CA ILE A 219 -1.95 -7.42 -6.00
C ILE A 219 -0.60 -8.11 -6.17
N VAL A 220 0.49 -7.35 -6.26
CA VAL A 220 1.85 -7.91 -6.40
C VAL A 220 2.17 -8.87 -5.25
N LEU A 221 1.85 -8.49 -4.01
CA LEU A 221 2.10 -9.32 -2.84
C LEU A 221 1.19 -10.56 -2.80
N ALA A 222 -0.10 -10.41 -3.12
CA ALA A 222 -1.04 -11.54 -3.18
C ALA A 222 -0.63 -12.57 -4.24
N ARG A 223 -0.25 -12.10 -5.43
CA ARG A 223 0.23 -12.96 -6.52
C ARG A 223 1.55 -13.63 -6.17
N LYS A 224 2.48 -12.93 -5.51
CA LYS A 224 3.72 -13.54 -5.02
C LYS A 224 3.44 -14.67 -4.03
N LEU A 225 2.46 -14.49 -3.14
CA LEU A 225 2.03 -15.57 -2.23
C LEU A 225 1.48 -16.77 -3.01
N LEU A 226 0.55 -16.55 -3.95
CA LEU A 226 -0.05 -17.62 -4.76
C LEU A 226 1.00 -18.39 -5.58
N SER A 227 1.90 -17.68 -6.29
CA SER A 227 2.98 -18.32 -7.06
C SER A 227 3.95 -19.12 -6.20
N SER A 228 4.10 -18.75 -4.92
CA SER A 228 4.96 -19.46 -3.97
C SER A 228 4.28 -20.62 -3.23
N ALA A 229 2.94 -20.65 -3.23
CA ALA A 229 2.12 -21.67 -2.59
C ALA A 229 1.70 -22.79 -3.55
N ALA A 230 1.77 -22.57 -4.87
CA ALA A 230 1.56 -23.61 -5.86
C ALA A 230 2.66 -24.70 -5.76
N PRO A 231 2.32 -25.97 -5.49
CA PRO A 231 3.28 -27.06 -5.60
C PRO A 231 3.72 -27.20 -7.06
N ARG A 232 4.99 -27.52 -7.30
CA ARG A 232 5.38 -28.21 -8.54
C ARG A 232 4.49 -29.46 -8.66
N PRO A 233 3.96 -29.79 -9.85
CA PRO A 233 3.15 -30.98 -10.01
C PRO A 233 4.05 -32.20 -9.87
N ILE A 234 4.08 -32.80 -8.68
CA ILE A 234 4.49 -34.18 -8.49
C ILE A 234 3.23 -34.89 -7.99
N GLY A 235 2.61 -35.63 -8.90
CA GLY A 235 1.73 -36.76 -8.65
C GLY A 235 0.65 -36.63 -7.57
N GLY A 236 -0.60 -36.50 -8.01
CA GLY A 236 -1.72 -37.16 -7.33
C GLY A 236 -2.70 -36.26 -6.60
N ARG A 237 -3.96 -36.37 -7.05
CA ARG A 237 -5.22 -35.96 -6.41
C ARG A 237 -5.57 -34.46 -6.45
N GLN A 238 -6.18 -34.11 -7.58
CA GLN A 238 -7.07 -32.97 -7.76
C GLN A 238 -8.14 -32.92 -6.67
N GLY A 239 -8.10 -31.85 -5.87
CA GLY A 239 -9.20 -31.34 -5.07
C GLY A 239 -9.10 -29.82 -5.07
N ASN A 240 -9.79 -29.18 -6.01
CA ASN A 240 -10.16 -27.75 -6.03
C ASN A 240 -9.06 -26.69 -5.84
N ALA A 241 -7.85 -26.92 -6.35
CA ALA A 241 -6.93 -25.81 -6.63
C ALA A 241 -7.21 -25.27 -8.04
N VAL A 242 -7.97 -24.19 -8.11
CA VAL A 242 -8.23 -23.42 -9.34
C VAL A 242 -6.88 -23.03 -9.96
N ALA A 243 -6.60 -23.59 -11.13
CA ALA A 243 -5.35 -23.43 -11.85
C ALA A 243 -5.14 -21.96 -12.23
N ALA A 244 -3.88 -21.52 -12.21
CA ALA A 244 -3.48 -20.15 -12.56
C ALA A 244 -3.90 -19.71 -13.99
N THR A 245 -4.34 -20.64 -14.84
CA THR A 245 -4.86 -20.41 -16.18
C THR A 245 -6.32 -19.97 -16.23
N SER A 246 -7.15 -20.27 -15.22
CA SER A 246 -8.56 -19.84 -15.23
C SER A 246 -8.78 -18.48 -14.55
N VAL A 247 -7.72 -17.83 -14.05
CA VAL A 247 -7.82 -16.51 -13.40
C VAL A 247 -7.58 -15.38 -14.39
N SER A 248 -6.92 -15.63 -15.53
CA SER A 248 -6.90 -14.65 -16.64
C SER A 248 -8.29 -14.39 -17.21
N GLU A 249 -9.17 -15.41 -17.22
CA GLU A 249 -10.59 -15.26 -17.61
C GLU A 249 -11.43 -14.49 -16.58
N ILE A 250 -10.98 -14.36 -15.32
CA ILE A 250 -11.72 -13.60 -14.30
C ILE A 250 -11.57 -12.08 -14.53
N PHE A 251 -10.58 -11.65 -15.30
CA PHE A 251 -10.28 -10.24 -15.57
C PHE A 251 -10.52 -9.81 -17.02
N GLU A 252 -11.06 -10.69 -17.88
CA GLU A 252 -11.68 -10.31 -19.16
C GLU A 252 -13.06 -9.66 -18.94
#